data_AF-A0A2D9MJ06-F1
#
_entry.id   AF-A0A2D9MJ06-F1
#
_cell.length_a   1.000
_cell.length_b   1.000
_cell.length_c   1.000
_cell.angle_alpha   90.00
_cell.angle_beta   90.00
_cell.angle_gamma   90.00
#
_symmetry.space_group_name_H-M   'P 1'
#
loop_
_entity.id
_entity.type
_entity.pdbx_description
1 polymer ?
#
loop_
_entity_poly.entity_id
_entity_poly.type
_entity_poly.pdbx_seq_one_letter_code
_entity_poly.pdbx_strand_id
1 'polypeptide(L)'
;MKIKSKFNLLILSISIFACSQNHAQQIDLSNQTWSSEVIRKEGQAIIPLFDGWYPNDDGTKTICFGYFNMNTDQSFDIPVGSDNYLETDYPGLDLNNANIPTHFDPLPPAYRHVFCAFSVIVPAGFNTNHRVTWHISSNRFELSTPGKVIPPYVLDEPESGGRGDLAPLVKLTPGSQGVRGRSGVHSDPIHASVGDLVSLKAWIAHPDEKVWVGWSHHSGNGQVTFDSKEYELLTRNEETMVQAKFDQPGEYIVRMQTIDDIAAFEFYCCHTNAYFHINVSN
;
A
#
# COMPACT_ATOMS: atom_id res chain seq x y z
N MET A 1 -37.94 86.74 -36.15
CA MET A 1 -38.69 85.59 -36.71
C MET A 1 -38.36 84.36 -35.87
N LYS A 2 -39.28 83.90 -35.03
CA LYS A 2 -39.10 82.74 -34.13
C LYS A 2 -39.43 81.47 -34.91
N ILE A 3 -38.53 80.49 -34.90
CA ILE A 3 -38.84 79.11 -35.31
C ILE A 3 -38.39 78.18 -34.19
N LYS A 4 -39.36 77.44 -33.64
CA LYS A 4 -39.23 76.39 -32.62
C LYS A 4 -38.82 75.08 -33.29
N SER A 5 -37.96 74.28 -32.63
CA SER A 5 -37.86 72.83 -32.79
C SER A 5 -37.24 72.27 -31.51
N LYS A 6 -38.04 71.77 -30.56
CA LYS A 6 -38.45 70.37 -30.33
C LYS A 6 -37.29 69.37 -30.09
N PHE A 7 -37.08 69.10 -28.79
CA PHE A 7 -36.97 67.80 -28.12
C PHE A 7 -36.00 66.73 -28.65
N ASN A 8 -35.02 66.37 -27.82
CA ASN A 8 -34.95 65.03 -27.22
C ASN A 8 -34.03 65.02 -26.00
N LEU A 9 -34.61 64.68 -24.85
CA LEU A 9 -33.94 64.53 -23.55
C LEU A 9 -33.49 63.06 -23.43
N LEU A 10 -32.19 62.80 -23.51
CA LEU A 10 -31.61 61.49 -23.27
C LEU A 10 -31.36 61.35 -21.75
N ILE A 11 -32.19 60.57 -21.05
CA ILE A 11 -31.97 60.22 -19.65
C ILE A 11 -30.96 59.07 -19.62
N LEU A 12 -29.72 59.36 -19.19
CA LEU A 12 -28.69 58.35 -18.95
C LEU A 12 -28.84 57.85 -17.50
N SER A 13 -29.52 56.71 -17.32
CA SER A 13 -29.60 56.02 -16.04
C SER A 13 -28.29 55.27 -15.77
N ILE A 14 -27.44 55.84 -14.90
CA ILE A 14 -26.22 55.19 -14.40
C ILE A 14 -26.62 54.27 -13.25
N SER A 15 -26.76 52.97 -13.53
CA SER A 15 -26.88 51.93 -12.51
C SER A 15 -25.48 51.60 -11.99
N ILE A 16 -25.12 52.12 -10.80
CA ILE A 16 -23.91 51.71 -10.09
C ILE A 16 -24.18 50.32 -9.50
N PHE A 17 -23.63 49.28 -10.12
CA PHE A 17 -23.52 47.98 -9.49
C PHE A 17 -22.60 48.12 -8.28
N ALA A 18 -23.16 48.04 -7.07
CA ALA A 18 -22.40 47.81 -5.86
C ALA A 18 -21.83 46.38 -5.92
N CYS A 19 -20.66 46.24 -6.52
CA CYS A 19 -19.91 45.00 -6.48
C CYS A 19 -19.44 44.81 -5.04
N SER A 20 -20.10 43.95 -4.28
CA SER A 20 -19.60 43.49 -2.99
C SER A 20 -18.21 42.91 -3.23
N GLN A 21 -17.19 43.55 -2.67
CA GLN A 21 -15.84 43.00 -2.67
C GLN A 21 -15.87 41.73 -1.82
N ASN A 22 -16.07 40.60 -2.46
CA ASN A 22 -15.72 39.31 -1.88
C ASN A 22 -14.19 39.35 -1.74
N HIS A 23 -13.71 39.79 -0.58
CA HIS A 23 -12.34 39.49 -0.19
C HIS A 23 -12.26 37.97 -0.10
N ALA A 24 -11.62 37.36 -1.10
CA ALA A 24 -11.08 36.02 -0.92
C ALA A 24 -10.32 36.03 0.41
N GLN A 25 -10.60 35.08 1.30
CA GLN A 25 -9.86 34.95 2.54
C GLN A 25 -8.40 34.66 2.19
N GLN A 26 -7.58 35.70 2.16
CA GLN A 26 -6.14 35.58 2.06
C GLN A 26 -5.61 35.39 3.47
N ILE A 27 -5.08 34.21 3.74
CA ILE A 27 -4.33 33.95 4.98
C ILE A 27 -3.03 34.74 4.88
N ASP A 28 -2.84 35.69 5.79
CA ASP A 28 -1.63 36.49 5.87
C ASP A 28 -0.40 35.58 6.02
N LEU A 29 0.73 35.95 5.41
CA LEU A 29 1.93 35.11 5.37
C LEU A 29 2.41 34.73 6.79
N SER A 30 2.21 35.62 7.77
CA SER A 30 2.51 35.38 9.18
C SER A 30 1.60 34.34 9.85
N ASN A 31 0.40 34.14 9.29
CA ASN A 31 -0.59 33.16 9.75
C ASN A 31 -0.53 31.86 8.92
N GLN A 32 0.31 31.82 7.88
CA GLN A 32 0.60 30.61 7.14
C GLN A 32 1.59 29.78 7.94
N THR A 33 1.11 28.71 8.59
CA THR A 33 1.98 27.70 9.17
C THR A 33 2.62 26.89 8.03
N TRP A 34 3.80 27.30 7.60
CA TRP A 34 4.68 26.51 6.74
C TRP A 34 5.27 25.35 7.55
N SER A 35 4.47 24.31 7.79
CA SER A 35 4.98 23.11 8.43
C SER A 35 5.76 22.32 7.37
N SER A 36 7.09 22.34 7.50
CA SER A 36 8.02 21.47 6.78
C SER A 36 7.92 20.00 7.21
N GLU A 37 7.04 19.70 8.19
CA GLU A 37 6.85 18.37 8.74
C GLU A 37 5.78 17.63 7.92
N VAL A 38 6.26 16.79 7.01
CA VAL A 38 5.44 15.93 6.14
C VAL A 38 4.82 14.78 6.94
N ILE A 39 5.48 14.33 8.00
CA ILE A 39 4.97 13.34 8.95
C ILE A 39 4.24 14.07 10.08
N ARG A 40 3.03 13.62 10.43
CA ARG A 40 2.25 14.19 11.56
C ARG A 40 1.57 13.09 12.35
N LYS A 41 0.87 13.43 13.42
CA LYS A 41 0.03 12.46 14.15
C LYS A 41 -1.13 11.93 13.29
N GLU A 42 -1.81 12.83 12.60
CA GLU A 42 -3.01 12.56 11.80
C GLU A 42 -3.15 13.56 10.64
N GLY A 43 -4.05 13.25 9.70
CA GLY A 43 -4.45 14.16 8.62
C GLY A 43 -3.50 14.20 7.42
N GLN A 44 -2.51 13.31 7.33
CA GLN A 44 -1.61 13.12 6.19
C GLN A 44 -2.03 11.94 5.31
N ALA A 45 -1.44 11.83 4.13
CA ALA A 45 -1.79 10.82 3.14
C ALA A 45 -1.15 9.45 3.42
N ILE A 46 -1.76 8.42 2.84
CA ILE A 46 -1.06 7.22 2.38
C ILE A 46 -0.41 7.54 1.03
N ILE A 47 0.91 7.37 0.92
CA ILE A 47 1.66 7.56 -0.33
C ILE A 47 1.80 6.21 -1.03
N PRO A 48 1.13 5.97 -2.18
CA PRO A 48 1.33 4.75 -2.95
C PRO A 48 2.67 4.81 -3.70
N LEU A 49 3.39 3.69 -3.75
CA LEU A 49 4.70 3.58 -4.38
C LEU A 49 4.72 2.45 -5.40
N PHE A 50 5.37 2.69 -6.53
CA PHE A 50 5.77 1.63 -7.45
C PHE A 50 7.21 1.24 -7.11
N ASP A 51 7.38 0.07 -6.51
CA ASP A 51 8.69 -0.39 -6.03
C ASP A 51 9.53 -0.98 -7.16
N GLY A 52 8.89 -1.55 -8.17
CA GLY A 52 9.54 -2.12 -9.34
C GLY A 52 8.86 -3.38 -9.85
N TRP A 53 9.52 -4.10 -10.74
CA TRP A 53 8.98 -5.32 -11.36
C TRP A 53 10.06 -6.39 -11.57
N TYR A 54 9.66 -7.64 -11.70
CA TYR A 54 10.56 -8.75 -12.02
C TYR A 54 9.93 -9.73 -13.04
N PRO A 55 10.75 -10.39 -13.88
CA PRO A 55 10.27 -11.43 -14.78
C PRO A 55 9.94 -12.73 -14.03
N ASN A 56 8.97 -13.48 -14.52
CA ASN A 56 8.66 -14.84 -14.04
C ASN A 56 9.12 -15.88 -15.09
N ASP A 57 9.37 -17.12 -14.64
CA ASP A 57 9.88 -18.21 -15.49
C ASP A 57 8.94 -18.59 -16.65
N ASP A 58 7.64 -18.39 -16.47
CA ASP A 58 6.60 -18.67 -17.47
C ASP A 58 6.46 -17.54 -18.53
N GLY A 59 7.30 -16.50 -18.45
CA GLY A 59 7.31 -15.35 -19.34
C GLY A 59 6.38 -14.21 -18.91
N THR A 60 5.50 -14.43 -17.94
CA THR A 60 4.75 -13.35 -17.26
C THR A 60 5.71 -12.47 -16.45
N LYS A 61 5.19 -11.38 -15.90
CA LYS A 61 5.98 -10.42 -15.13
C LYS A 61 5.19 -10.03 -13.91
N THR A 62 5.87 -9.68 -12.83
CA THR A 62 5.21 -9.26 -11.60
C THR A 62 5.59 -7.83 -11.29
N ILE A 63 4.59 -6.98 -11.06
CA ILE A 63 4.74 -5.58 -10.66
C ILE A 63 4.46 -5.51 -9.16
N CYS A 64 5.31 -4.83 -8.40
CA CYS A 64 5.16 -4.68 -6.96
C CYS A 64 4.87 -3.24 -6.56
N PHE A 65 3.98 -3.08 -5.58
CA PHE A 65 3.61 -1.81 -5.01
C PHE A 65 3.86 -1.80 -3.50
N GLY A 66 4.38 -0.68 -3.00
CA GLY A 66 4.59 -0.42 -1.58
C GLY A 66 3.91 0.87 -1.17
N TYR A 67 4.01 1.26 0.10
CA TYR A 67 3.45 2.53 0.55
C TYR A 67 4.16 3.13 1.76
N PHE A 68 3.89 4.42 2.01
CA PHE A 68 4.11 5.09 3.29
C PHE A 68 2.78 5.51 3.90
N ASN A 69 2.55 5.24 5.18
CA ASN A 69 1.59 6.02 5.96
C ASN A 69 2.33 7.22 6.55
N MET A 70 1.89 8.46 6.26
CA MET A 70 2.57 9.66 6.76
C MET A 70 2.07 10.11 8.16
N ASN A 71 1.32 9.23 8.85
CA ASN A 71 0.70 9.52 10.14
C ASN A 71 1.24 8.63 11.26
N THR A 72 1.76 9.19 12.35
CA THR A 72 2.33 8.41 13.47
C THR A 72 1.28 7.78 14.38
N ASP A 73 0.07 8.34 14.43
CA ASP A 73 -0.99 7.91 15.36
C ASP A 73 -2.24 7.40 14.60
N GLN A 74 -2.46 7.85 13.35
CA GLN A 74 -3.62 7.47 12.54
C GLN A 74 -3.34 6.22 11.68
N SER A 75 -4.14 5.18 11.86
CA SER A 75 -4.32 4.08 10.91
C SER A 75 -5.47 4.35 9.95
N PHE A 76 -5.57 3.56 8.87
CA PHE A 76 -6.67 3.64 7.93
C PHE A 76 -7.22 2.25 7.60
N ASP A 77 -8.55 2.17 7.52
CA ASP A 77 -9.27 1.08 6.87
C ASP A 77 -9.90 1.65 5.58
N ILE A 78 -9.33 1.31 4.42
CA ILE A 78 -9.80 1.79 3.11
C ILE A 78 -10.09 0.55 2.24
N PRO A 79 -11.35 0.08 2.22
CA PRO A 79 -11.75 -1.07 1.41
C PRO A 79 -11.49 -0.85 -0.08
N VAL A 80 -11.30 -1.95 -0.82
CA VAL A 80 -11.25 -1.91 -2.28
C VAL A 80 -12.55 -1.30 -2.82
N GLY A 81 -12.43 -0.25 -3.62
CA GLY A 81 -13.56 0.58 -4.05
C GLY A 81 -13.09 1.87 -4.70
N SER A 82 -13.95 2.90 -4.70
CA SER A 82 -13.63 4.19 -5.34
C SER A 82 -12.40 4.89 -4.77
N ASP A 83 -12.05 4.62 -3.53
CA ASP A 83 -10.93 5.25 -2.81
C ASP A 83 -9.69 4.34 -2.74
N ASN A 84 -9.76 3.11 -3.25
CA ASN A 84 -8.64 2.18 -3.27
C ASN A 84 -8.86 1.15 -4.39
N TYR A 85 -8.25 1.39 -5.56
CA TYR A 85 -8.46 0.52 -6.72
C TYR A 85 -7.26 0.49 -7.66
N LEU A 86 -7.22 -0.55 -8.49
CA LEU A 86 -6.28 -0.65 -9.59
C LEU A 86 -7.03 -0.40 -10.91
N GLU A 87 -6.35 0.26 -11.83
CA GLU A 87 -6.75 0.34 -13.23
C GLU A 87 -5.60 -0.06 -14.15
N THR A 88 -5.91 -0.43 -15.37
CA THR A 88 -4.89 -0.74 -16.38
C THR A 88 -5.36 -0.35 -17.77
N ASP A 89 -4.40 0.05 -18.60
CA ASP A 89 -4.62 0.26 -20.03
C ASP A 89 -4.43 -1.03 -20.87
N TYR A 90 -4.02 -2.14 -20.24
CA TYR A 90 -3.87 -3.43 -20.91
C TYR A 90 -5.23 -4.12 -21.09
N PRO A 91 -5.67 -4.42 -22.32
CA PRO A 91 -6.99 -5.02 -22.56
C PRO A 91 -7.14 -6.41 -21.90
N GLY A 92 -8.23 -6.58 -21.14
CA GLY A 92 -8.62 -7.88 -20.58
C GLY A 92 -7.75 -8.39 -19.43
N LEU A 93 -6.86 -7.55 -18.87
CA LEU A 93 -6.15 -7.89 -17.65
C LEU A 93 -7.11 -7.81 -16.44
N ASP A 94 -7.31 -8.95 -15.78
CA ASP A 94 -8.09 -9.03 -14.54
C ASP A 94 -7.22 -8.61 -13.35
N LEU A 95 -7.68 -7.60 -12.62
CA LEU A 95 -7.00 -7.03 -11.46
C LEU A 95 -7.67 -7.43 -10.13
N ASN A 96 -8.79 -8.16 -10.17
CA ASN A 96 -9.56 -8.49 -8.97
C ASN A 96 -8.82 -9.45 -8.02
N ASN A 97 -7.84 -10.19 -8.54
CA ASN A 97 -7.03 -11.12 -7.75
C ASN A 97 -5.82 -10.44 -7.07
N ALA A 98 -5.63 -9.13 -7.27
CA ALA A 98 -4.59 -8.39 -6.58
C ALA A 98 -4.97 -8.22 -5.11
N ASN A 99 -4.12 -8.69 -4.21
CA ASN A 99 -4.32 -8.55 -2.76
C ASN A 99 -3.96 -7.13 -2.31
N ILE A 100 -4.67 -6.12 -2.80
CA ILE A 100 -4.46 -4.72 -2.40
C ILE A 100 -4.68 -4.61 -0.88
N PRO A 101 -3.75 -4.02 -0.11
CA PRO A 101 -3.96 -3.75 1.30
C PRO A 101 -5.21 -2.90 1.50
N THR A 102 -6.03 -3.25 2.49
CA THR A 102 -7.18 -2.44 2.91
C THR A 102 -6.99 -1.87 4.31
N HIS A 103 -5.99 -2.34 5.04
CA HIS A 103 -5.54 -1.74 6.29
C HIS A 103 -4.16 -1.11 6.13
N PHE A 104 -3.97 0.06 6.73
CA PHE A 104 -2.72 0.79 6.74
C PHE A 104 -2.38 1.16 8.18
N ASP A 105 -1.42 0.42 8.75
CA ASP A 105 -0.89 0.69 10.09
C ASP A 105 -0.35 2.13 10.18
N PRO A 106 -0.35 2.76 11.37
CA PRO A 106 0.36 4.01 11.59
C PRO A 106 1.83 3.88 11.21
N LEU A 107 2.45 5.02 10.88
CA LEU A 107 3.85 5.09 10.52
C LEU A 107 4.73 4.45 11.61
N PRO A 108 5.47 3.37 11.32
CA PRO A 108 6.34 2.76 12.31
C PRO A 108 7.51 3.70 12.65
N PRO A 109 8.06 3.61 13.88
CA PRO A 109 9.17 4.46 14.31
C PRO A 109 10.47 4.19 13.52
N ALA A 110 10.62 3.00 12.97
CA ALA A 110 11.72 2.56 12.10
C ALA A 110 11.15 1.97 10.80
N TYR A 111 11.90 2.04 9.69
CA TYR A 111 11.53 1.51 8.36
C TYR A 111 10.14 1.93 7.89
N ARG A 112 10.07 3.17 7.38
CA ARG A 112 8.82 3.84 7.03
C ARG A 112 8.11 3.25 5.81
N HIS A 113 8.87 2.60 4.93
CA HIS A 113 8.41 2.07 3.65
C HIS A 113 7.95 0.63 3.84
N VAL A 114 6.69 0.36 3.56
CA VAL A 114 6.19 -1.02 3.44
C VAL A 114 6.47 -1.52 2.02
N PHE A 115 7.62 -2.18 1.85
CA PHE A 115 8.10 -2.66 0.55
C PHE A 115 7.25 -3.80 0.00
N CYS A 116 6.97 -3.75 -1.30
CA CYS A 116 6.28 -4.77 -2.09
C CYS A 116 5.08 -5.37 -1.34
N ALA A 117 4.28 -4.49 -0.75
CA ALA A 117 3.16 -4.84 0.09
C ALA A 117 2.17 -5.78 -0.61
N PHE A 118 1.98 -5.57 -1.92
CA PHE A 118 1.25 -6.47 -2.79
C PHE A 118 1.85 -6.47 -4.19
N SER A 119 1.47 -7.45 -5.00
CA SER A 119 1.94 -7.60 -6.36
C SER A 119 0.81 -7.88 -7.35
N VAL A 120 1.08 -7.58 -8.62
CA VAL A 120 0.19 -7.81 -9.75
C VAL A 120 0.95 -8.56 -10.83
N ILE A 121 0.48 -9.75 -11.20
CA ILE A 121 1.03 -10.51 -12.32
C ILE A 121 0.43 -9.96 -13.61
N VAL A 122 1.29 -9.60 -14.55
CA VAL A 122 0.93 -9.12 -15.88
C VAL A 122 1.40 -10.11 -16.95
N PRO A 123 0.65 -10.27 -18.05
CA PRO A 123 0.97 -11.25 -19.09
C PRO A 123 2.27 -10.92 -19.81
N ALA A 124 2.85 -11.90 -20.50
CA ALA A 124 4.10 -11.74 -21.25
C ALA A 124 4.07 -10.58 -22.26
N GLY A 125 2.90 -10.29 -22.84
CA GLY A 125 2.69 -9.19 -23.80
C GLY A 125 2.66 -7.79 -23.17
N PHE A 126 2.61 -7.68 -21.85
CA PHE A 126 2.64 -6.41 -21.14
C PHE A 126 4.03 -5.78 -21.25
N ASN A 127 4.11 -4.71 -22.05
CA ASN A 127 5.36 -3.99 -22.38
C ASN A 127 5.39 -2.54 -21.85
N THR A 128 6.44 -1.80 -22.20
CA THR A 128 6.74 -0.43 -21.74
C THR A 128 5.65 0.61 -22.03
N ASN A 129 4.71 0.32 -22.92
CA ASN A 129 3.59 1.20 -23.26
C ASN A 129 2.38 1.02 -22.33
N HIS A 130 2.35 -0.04 -21.54
CA HIS A 130 1.24 -0.35 -20.63
C HIS A 130 1.60 0.00 -19.18
N ARG A 131 0.56 0.16 -18.35
CA ARG A 131 0.70 0.37 -16.91
C ARG A 131 -0.46 -0.26 -16.14
N VAL A 132 -0.18 -0.62 -14.91
CA VAL A 132 -1.18 -0.84 -13.86
C VAL A 132 -1.06 0.34 -12.91
N THR A 133 -2.12 1.10 -12.67
CA THR A 133 -2.09 2.28 -11.80
C THR A 133 -2.86 1.98 -10.54
N TRP A 134 -2.21 2.14 -9.38
CA TRP A 134 -2.87 2.06 -8.09
C TRP A 134 -3.30 3.47 -7.65
N HIS A 135 -4.57 3.62 -7.33
CA HIS A 135 -5.19 4.83 -6.81
C HIS A 135 -5.57 4.61 -5.35
N ILE A 136 -5.24 5.59 -4.51
CA ILE A 136 -5.64 5.59 -3.10
C ILE A 136 -5.98 7.01 -2.64
N SER A 137 -7.15 7.13 -2.00
CA SER A 137 -7.64 8.35 -1.40
C SER A 137 -7.58 8.22 0.12
N SER A 138 -6.94 9.18 0.79
CA SER A 138 -6.81 9.19 2.25
C SER A 138 -6.83 10.62 2.77
N ASN A 139 -7.67 10.87 3.78
CA ASN A 139 -7.96 12.21 4.27
C ASN A 139 -8.39 13.16 3.12
N ARG A 140 -7.60 14.19 2.80
CA ARG A 140 -7.86 15.16 1.73
C ARG A 140 -7.08 14.90 0.44
N PHE A 141 -6.35 13.79 0.38
CA PHE A 141 -5.40 13.49 -0.69
C PHE A 141 -5.93 12.35 -1.55
N GLU A 142 -5.95 12.58 -2.85
CA GLU A 142 -6.20 11.58 -3.87
C GLU A 142 -4.88 11.37 -4.62
N LEU A 143 -4.23 10.23 -4.40
CA LEU A 143 -2.90 9.95 -4.94
C LEU A 143 -2.92 8.68 -5.79
N SER A 144 -1.98 8.59 -6.73
CA SER A 144 -1.83 7.40 -7.55
C SER A 144 -0.38 7.17 -7.98
N THR A 145 -0.05 5.92 -8.30
CA THR A 145 1.26 5.53 -8.80
C THR A 145 1.16 4.54 -9.96
N PRO A 146 1.87 4.75 -11.08
CA PRO A 146 1.89 3.82 -12.19
C PRO A 146 2.97 2.74 -12.00
N GLY A 147 2.55 1.48 -11.94
CA GLY A 147 3.40 0.31 -12.08
C GLY A 147 3.68 0.00 -13.54
N LYS A 148 4.96 -0.16 -13.89
CA LYS A 148 5.42 -0.35 -15.27
C LYS A 148 6.48 -1.45 -15.37
N VAL A 149 6.52 -2.07 -16.55
CA VAL A 149 7.60 -2.99 -16.94
C VAL A 149 8.62 -2.20 -17.77
N ILE A 150 9.57 -1.54 -17.10
CA ILE A 150 10.62 -0.73 -17.74
C ILE A 150 12.01 -1.08 -17.19
N PRO A 151 13.08 -1.05 -18.02
CA PRO A 151 14.40 -1.52 -17.61
C PRO A 151 14.99 -0.90 -16.32
N PRO A 152 14.80 0.40 -16.01
CA PRO A 152 15.39 0.99 -14.80
C PRO A 152 14.79 0.51 -13.46
N TYR A 153 13.67 -0.20 -13.48
CA TYR A 153 12.93 -0.63 -12.28
C TYR A 153 12.87 -2.16 -12.15
N VAL A 154 13.80 -2.88 -12.77
CA VAL A 154 13.91 -4.34 -12.61
C VAL A 154 14.42 -4.64 -11.20
N LEU A 155 13.74 -5.55 -10.52
CA LEU A 155 14.10 -6.04 -9.20
C LEU A 155 14.66 -7.46 -9.32
N ASP A 156 15.64 -7.79 -8.49
CA ASP A 156 16.18 -9.14 -8.36
C ASP A 156 15.18 -10.03 -7.60
N GLU A 157 14.84 -11.21 -8.13
CA GLU A 157 13.90 -12.16 -7.53
C GLU A 157 14.25 -13.60 -7.94
N PRO A 158 14.20 -14.59 -7.03
CA PRO A 158 14.11 -14.48 -5.57
C PRO A 158 15.49 -14.26 -4.91
N GLU A 159 16.55 -14.05 -5.69
CA GLU A 159 17.93 -13.89 -5.25
C GLU A 159 18.62 -12.76 -6.01
N SER A 160 19.56 -12.07 -5.36
CA SER A 160 20.45 -11.10 -6.00
C SER A 160 21.87 -11.66 -6.08
N GLY A 161 22.26 -12.15 -7.26
CA GLY A 161 23.61 -12.68 -7.47
C GLY A 161 24.73 -11.65 -7.29
N GLY A 162 24.43 -10.35 -7.44
CA GLY A 162 25.40 -9.28 -7.25
C GLY A 162 25.71 -8.96 -5.78
N ARG A 163 24.76 -9.22 -4.88
CA ARG A 163 24.86 -8.93 -3.44
C ARG A 163 25.00 -10.18 -2.57
N GLY A 164 24.60 -11.34 -3.11
CA GLY A 164 24.59 -12.60 -2.38
C GLY A 164 23.31 -12.82 -1.56
N ASP A 165 22.32 -11.95 -1.71
CA ASP A 165 21.06 -11.98 -0.94
C ASP A 165 20.10 -13.04 -1.52
N LEU A 166 19.33 -13.68 -0.65
CA LEU A 166 18.37 -14.72 -1.03
C LEU A 166 17.09 -14.57 -0.20
N ALA A 167 15.92 -14.56 -0.83
CA ALA A 167 14.65 -14.50 -0.09
C ALA A 167 14.46 -15.77 0.77
N PRO A 168 14.12 -15.71 2.07
CA PRO A 168 13.90 -16.89 2.90
C PRO A 168 12.86 -17.87 2.34
N LEU A 169 13.08 -19.18 2.47
CA LEU A 169 12.14 -20.21 2.01
C LEU A 169 11.03 -20.37 3.05
N VAL A 170 9.77 -20.18 2.64
CA VAL A 170 8.61 -20.24 3.54
C VAL A 170 7.70 -21.40 3.19
N LYS A 171 7.18 -22.07 4.22
CA LYS A 171 6.13 -23.10 4.11
C LYS A 171 5.02 -22.80 5.12
N LEU A 172 3.76 -23.03 4.73
CA LEU A 172 2.60 -22.91 5.64
C LEU A 172 2.14 -24.23 6.22
N THR A 173 2.58 -25.36 5.66
CA THR A 173 2.29 -26.70 6.15
C THR A 173 3.57 -27.52 6.22
N PRO A 174 3.81 -28.29 7.30
CA PRO A 174 4.95 -29.20 7.37
C PRO A 174 4.99 -30.14 6.15
N GLY A 175 6.16 -30.27 5.53
CA GLY A 175 6.36 -31.17 4.38
C GLY A 175 5.86 -30.65 3.03
N SER A 176 5.18 -29.49 2.98
CA SER A 176 4.83 -28.84 1.71
C SER A 176 6.08 -28.33 0.96
N GLN A 177 5.92 -28.06 -0.34
CA GLN A 177 6.93 -27.36 -1.12
C GLN A 177 7.03 -25.91 -0.63
N GLY A 178 8.26 -25.47 -0.36
CA GLY A 178 8.48 -24.09 0.07
C GLY A 178 8.43 -23.11 -1.11
N VAL A 179 8.07 -21.88 -0.80
CA VAL A 179 8.02 -20.75 -1.74
C VAL A 179 9.04 -19.71 -1.31
N ARG A 180 9.70 -19.07 -2.27
CA ARG A 180 10.50 -17.86 -2.07
C ARG A 180 9.86 -16.74 -2.86
N GLY A 181 9.98 -15.52 -2.35
CA GLY A 181 9.66 -14.32 -3.10
C GLY A 181 8.36 -13.61 -2.72
N ARG A 182 8.15 -12.47 -3.36
CA ARG A 182 7.16 -11.43 -3.02
C ARG A 182 5.73 -11.80 -3.38
N SER A 183 5.53 -12.66 -4.38
CA SER A 183 4.20 -13.23 -4.64
C SER A 183 3.75 -14.12 -3.47
N GLY A 184 4.70 -14.73 -2.76
CA GLY A 184 4.45 -15.43 -1.51
C GLY A 184 3.61 -16.69 -1.62
N VAL A 185 3.19 -17.18 -0.45
CA VAL A 185 2.34 -18.37 -0.28
C VAL A 185 1.06 -17.99 0.46
N HIS A 186 -0.06 -18.60 0.10
CA HIS A 186 -1.38 -18.34 0.70
C HIS A 186 -1.86 -19.55 1.51
N SER A 187 -2.45 -19.29 2.68
CA SER A 187 -3.08 -20.33 3.50
C SER A 187 -4.45 -20.71 2.96
N ASP A 188 -4.96 -21.88 3.37
CA ASP A 188 -6.41 -22.09 3.36
C ASP A 188 -7.08 -21.16 4.40
N PRO A 189 -8.38 -20.84 4.24
CA PRO A 189 -9.10 -20.01 5.20
C PRO A 189 -9.10 -20.59 6.62
N ILE A 190 -8.72 -19.77 7.59
CA ILE A 190 -8.75 -20.08 9.02
C ILE A 190 -10.03 -19.48 9.61
N HIS A 191 -10.82 -20.27 10.32
CA HIS A 191 -12.04 -19.78 10.97
C HIS A 191 -11.77 -19.45 12.44
N ALA A 192 -12.25 -18.31 12.90
CA ALA A 192 -12.12 -17.84 14.28
C ALA A 192 -13.34 -17.02 14.71
N SER A 193 -13.46 -16.72 16.00
CA SER A 193 -14.46 -15.81 16.55
C SER A 193 -13.81 -14.52 17.04
N VAL A 194 -14.60 -13.45 17.16
CA VAL A 194 -14.13 -12.18 17.72
C VAL A 194 -13.53 -12.42 19.11
N GLY A 195 -12.31 -11.94 19.30
CA GLY A 195 -11.58 -12.03 20.54
C GLY A 195 -10.83 -13.34 20.80
N ASP A 196 -10.96 -14.34 19.93
CA ASP A 196 -10.14 -15.56 19.98
C ASP A 196 -8.66 -15.25 19.74
N LEU A 197 -7.78 -16.06 20.34
CA LEU A 197 -6.36 -16.07 19.99
C LEU A 197 -6.13 -17.07 18.86
N VAL A 198 -5.79 -16.55 17.69
CA VAL A 198 -5.51 -17.34 16.48
C VAL A 198 -4.01 -17.50 16.32
N SER A 199 -3.54 -18.75 16.36
CA SER A 199 -2.12 -19.07 16.13
C SER A 199 -1.82 -19.17 14.64
N LEU A 200 -1.08 -18.20 14.10
CA LEU A 200 -0.59 -18.21 12.72
C LEU A 200 0.84 -18.74 12.69
N LYS A 201 1.13 -19.71 11.81
CA LYS A 201 2.37 -20.48 11.81
C LYS A 201 2.97 -20.60 10.42
N ALA A 202 4.29 -20.53 10.34
CA ALA A 202 5.05 -20.86 9.14
C ALA A 202 6.37 -21.54 9.50
N TRP A 203 6.99 -22.20 8.52
CA TRP A 203 8.34 -22.76 8.65
C TRP A 203 9.26 -22.02 7.72
N ILE A 204 10.39 -21.54 8.26
CA ILE A 204 11.34 -20.73 7.51
C ILE A 204 12.68 -21.46 7.44
N ALA A 205 13.27 -21.48 6.25
CA ALA A 205 14.62 -21.98 6.01
C ALA A 205 15.44 -20.97 5.20
N HIS A 206 16.65 -20.68 5.67
CA HIS A 206 17.57 -19.75 5.01
C HIS A 206 19.03 -20.19 5.27
N PRO A 207 19.99 -19.93 4.35
CA PRO A 207 21.40 -20.23 4.59
C PRO A 207 22.02 -19.44 5.75
N ASP A 208 21.59 -18.19 5.96
CA ASP A 208 22.05 -17.39 7.10
C ASP A 208 21.44 -17.88 8.40
N GLU A 209 22.14 -17.68 9.52
CA GLU A 209 21.72 -18.17 10.84
C GLU A 209 20.43 -17.50 11.36
N LYS A 210 20.18 -16.27 10.91
CA LYS A 210 19.04 -15.46 11.33
C LYS A 210 18.32 -14.86 10.14
N VAL A 211 17.03 -14.65 10.34
CA VAL A 211 16.16 -13.86 9.46
C VAL A 211 15.27 -12.98 10.33
N TRP A 212 14.86 -11.84 9.80
CA TRP A 212 13.78 -11.05 10.36
C TRP A 212 12.43 -11.60 9.93
N VAL A 213 11.45 -11.53 10.82
CA VAL A 213 10.04 -11.87 10.56
C VAL A 213 9.19 -10.71 11.06
N GLY A 214 8.29 -10.22 10.22
CA GLY A 214 7.29 -9.22 10.55
C GLY A 214 5.89 -9.62 10.15
N TRP A 215 4.92 -9.28 10.97
CA TRP A 215 3.51 -9.57 10.80
C TRP A 215 2.74 -8.26 10.62
N SER A 216 1.81 -8.23 9.67
CA SER A 216 1.06 -7.02 9.34
C SER A 216 -0.42 -7.34 9.18
N HIS A 217 -1.27 -6.44 9.69
CA HIS A 217 -2.68 -6.41 9.32
C HIS A 217 -2.76 -5.87 7.88
N HIS A 218 -2.92 -6.78 6.92
CA HIS A 218 -2.84 -6.43 5.49
C HIS A 218 -4.21 -6.01 4.96
N SER A 219 -5.25 -6.77 5.30
CA SER A 219 -6.63 -6.48 4.94
C SER A 219 -7.59 -6.91 6.03
N GLY A 220 -8.74 -6.24 6.06
CA GLY A 220 -9.82 -6.46 7.02
C GLY A 220 -10.18 -5.18 7.75
N ASN A 221 -11.41 -5.09 8.27
CA ASN A 221 -11.86 -3.91 8.99
C ASN A 221 -11.59 -4.06 10.49
N GLY A 222 -11.24 -2.98 11.18
CA GLY A 222 -10.99 -3.04 12.63
C GLY A 222 -9.54 -3.33 12.97
N GLN A 223 -9.31 -3.84 14.18
CA GLN A 223 -7.98 -3.99 14.77
C GLN A 223 -7.56 -5.44 14.89
N VAL A 224 -6.33 -5.71 14.43
CA VAL A 224 -5.62 -6.96 14.69
C VAL A 224 -4.45 -6.68 15.64
N THR A 225 -4.42 -7.34 16.78
CA THR A 225 -3.30 -7.25 17.73
C THR A 225 -2.47 -8.52 17.67
N PHE A 226 -1.15 -8.35 17.67
CA PHE A 226 -0.16 -9.42 17.70
C PHE A 226 0.55 -9.45 19.05
N ASP A 227 0.88 -10.63 19.56
CA ASP A 227 1.73 -10.76 20.75
C ASP A 227 3.19 -10.33 20.47
N SER A 228 3.70 -10.64 19.27
CA SER A 228 4.99 -10.15 18.77
C SER A 228 4.89 -9.81 17.28
N LYS A 229 4.84 -8.52 16.95
CA LYS A 229 4.68 -8.06 15.57
C LYS A 229 5.92 -8.31 14.73
N GLU A 230 7.12 -8.17 15.31
CA GLU A 230 8.40 -8.27 14.60
C GLU A 230 9.47 -8.86 15.51
N TYR A 231 10.34 -9.72 14.96
CA TYR A 231 11.44 -10.36 15.70
C TYR A 231 12.46 -11.01 14.77
N GLU A 232 13.65 -11.31 15.29
CA GLU A 232 14.62 -12.20 14.64
C GLU A 232 14.31 -13.67 14.96
N LEU A 233 14.38 -14.53 13.94
CA LEU A 233 14.22 -15.97 14.04
C LEU A 233 15.54 -16.68 13.71
N LEU A 234 15.89 -17.72 14.46
CA LEU A 234 17.01 -18.60 14.13
C LEU A 234 16.57 -19.63 13.07
N THR A 235 17.27 -19.70 11.95
CA THR A 235 16.81 -20.40 10.72
C THR A 235 17.07 -21.90 10.74
N ARG A 236 17.33 -22.51 11.90
CA ARG A 236 17.68 -23.93 12.07
C ARG A 236 16.47 -24.86 11.88
N ASN A 237 15.68 -24.64 10.83
CA ASN A 237 14.38 -25.23 10.49
C ASN A 237 13.29 -24.97 11.54
N GLU A 238 13.26 -23.75 12.06
CA GLU A 238 12.33 -23.37 13.12
C GLU A 238 10.96 -22.97 12.57
N GLU A 239 9.95 -23.38 13.32
CA GLU A 239 8.60 -22.85 13.20
C GLU A 239 8.59 -21.42 13.73
N THR A 240 8.03 -20.51 12.96
CA THR A 240 7.67 -19.16 13.42
C THR A 240 6.19 -19.13 13.73
N MET A 241 5.80 -18.42 14.79
CA MET A 241 4.42 -18.35 15.24
C MET A 241 4.11 -17.00 15.87
N VAL A 242 2.92 -16.48 15.58
CA VAL A 242 2.34 -15.30 16.23
C VAL A 242 0.92 -15.62 16.71
N GLN A 243 0.52 -15.05 17.84
CA GLN A 243 -0.87 -15.02 18.27
C GLN A 243 -1.52 -13.73 17.77
N ALA A 244 -2.52 -13.87 16.90
CA ALA A 244 -3.32 -12.76 16.41
C ALA A 244 -4.71 -12.75 17.09
N LYS A 245 -5.20 -11.56 17.42
CA LYS A 245 -6.56 -11.36 17.95
C LYS A 245 -7.28 -10.28 17.16
N PHE A 246 -8.54 -10.54 16.85
CA PHE A 246 -9.40 -9.71 16.01
C PHE A 246 -10.53 -9.12 16.87
N ASP A 247 -10.83 -7.84 16.68
CA ASP A 247 -11.84 -7.11 17.48
C ASP A 247 -13.22 -7.04 16.82
N GLN A 248 -13.34 -7.42 15.55
CA GLN A 248 -14.55 -7.34 14.74
C GLN A 248 -14.71 -8.58 13.84
N PRO A 249 -15.95 -8.92 13.44
CA PRO A 249 -16.19 -9.95 12.45
C PRO A 249 -15.85 -9.45 11.04
N GLY A 250 -15.38 -10.35 10.19
CA GLY A 250 -14.98 -10.00 8.82
C GLY A 250 -14.03 -11.01 8.18
N GLU A 251 -13.68 -10.75 6.93
CA GLU A 251 -12.60 -11.45 6.24
C GLU A 251 -11.33 -10.62 6.38
N TYR A 252 -10.25 -11.27 6.82
CA TYR A 252 -8.96 -10.66 7.08
C TYR A 252 -7.87 -11.34 6.30
N ILE A 253 -6.85 -10.56 5.96
CA ILE A 253 -5.56 -11.06 5.51
C ILE A 253 -4.52 -10.57 6.51
N VAL A 254 -3.80 -11.50 7.12
CA VAL A 254 -2.56 -11.20 7.85
C VAL A 254 -1.39 -11.57 6.94
N ARG A 255 -0.49 -10.61 6.70
CA ARG A 255 0.73 -10.85 5.92
C ARG A 255 1.91 -11.06 6.85
N MET A 256 2.66 -12.13 6.62
CA MET A 256 4.00 -12.32 7.16
C MET A 256 5.02 -11.92 6.08
N GLN A 257 6.00 -11.11 6.44
CA GLN A 257 7.18 -10.80 5.65
C GLN A 257 8.41 -11.37 6.34
N THR A 258 9.31 -11.97 5.58
CA THR A 258 10.60 -12.42 6.11
C THR A 258 11.73 -12.12 5.14
N ILE A 259 12.84 -11.65 5.69
CA ILE A 259 14.04 -11.19 4.99
C ILE A 259 15.27 -11.61 5.83
N ASP A 260 16.42 -11.76 5.20
CA ASP A 260 17.69 -12.04 5.90
C ASP A 260 18.08 -10.90 6.85
N ASP A 261 18.17 -9.67 6.35
CA ASP A 261 18.45 -8.44 7.09
C ASP A 261 17.48 -7.34 6.64
N ILE A 262 16.90 -6.61 7.61
CA ILE A 262 16.04 -5.46 7.34
C ILE A 262 16.74 -4.35 6.55
N ALA A 263 18.07 -4.27 6.57
CA ALA A 263 18.83 -3.36 5.71
C ALA A 263 18.72 -3.73 4.22
N ALA A 264 18.49 -5.01 3.89
CA ALA A 264 18.39 -5.47 2.51
C ALA A 264 17.13 -4.93 1.80
N PHE A 265 16.09 -4.54 2.56
CA PHE A 265 14.92 -3.85 2.02
C PHE A 265 15.28 -2.60 1.20
N GLU A 266 16.31 -1.83 1.58
CA GLU A 266 16.75 -0.64 0.84
C GLU A 266 17.27 -0.96 -0.57
N PHE A 267 17.66 -2.21 -0.81
CA PHE A 267 18.08 -2.71 -2.12
C PHE A 267 16.98 -3.48 -2.84
N TYR A 268 15.74 -3.44 -2.32
CA TYR A 268 14.57 -4.12 -2.88
C TYR A 268 14.75 -5.64 -3.04
N CYS A 269 15.64 -6.23 -2.24
CA CYS A 269 15.98 -7.64 -2.26
C CYS A 269 16.18 -8.17 -0.83
N CYS A 270 16.03 -9.45 -0.56
CA CYS A 270 15.02 -10.28 -1.19
C CYS A 270 14.20 -10.85 -0.04
N HIS A 271 12.88 -10.76 -0.13
CA HIS A 271 12.00 -11.17 0.96
C HIS A 271 10.89 -12.07 0.44
N THR A 272 10.35 -12.87 1.35
CA THR A 272 9.22 -13.74 1.07
C THR A 272 8.01 -13.29 1.84
N ASN A 273 6.87 -13.24 1.13
CA ASN A 273 5.57 -12.99 1.72
C ASN A 273 4.86 -14.32 2.05
N ALA A 274 4.04 -14.31 3.09
CA ALA A 274 3.01 -15.31 3.30
C ALA A 274 1.71 -14.64 3.74
N TYR A 275 0.59 -15.10 3.20
CA TYR A 275 -0.72 -14.51 3.43
C TYR A 275 -1.62 -15.54 4.11
N PHE A 276 -2.06 -15.19 5.32
CA PHE A 276 -3.01 -15.97 6.09
C PHE A 276 -4.38 -15.37 5.88
N HIS A 277 -5.32 -16.17 5.39
CA HIS A 277 -6.71 -15.77 5.19
C HIS A 277 -7.53 -16.20 6.41
N ILE A 278 -8.21 -15.26 7.06
CA ILE A 278 -8.95 -15.50 8.30
C ILE A 278 -10.39 -15.01 8.16
N ASN A 279 -11.34 -15.87 8.48
CA ASN A 279 -12.77 -15.56 8.53
C ASN A 279 -13.21 -15.51 9.99
N VAL A 280 -13.51 -14.30 10.47
CA VAL A 280 -13.88 -14.03 11.87
C VAL A 280 -15.39 -13.89 11.97
N SER A 281 -16.03 -14.72 12.79
CA SER A 281 -17.45 -14.61 13.16
C SER A 281 -17.65 -13.99 14.53
N ASN A 282 -18.89 -13.64 14.87
CA ASN A 282 -19.26 -13.23 16.23
C ASN A 282 -19.07 -14.35 17.27
#